data_AF-A0A1Q9TNL5-F1
#
_entry.id   AF-A0A1Q9TNL5-F1
#
_cell.length_a   1.000
_cell.length_b   1.000
_cell.length_c   1.000
_cell.angle_alpha   90.00
_cell.angle_beta   90.00
_cell.angle_gamma   90.00
#
_symmetry.space_group_name_H-M   'P 1'
#
loop_
_entity.id
_entity.type
_entity.pdbx_description
1 polymer ?
#
loop_
_entity_poly.entity_id
_entity_poly.type
_entity_poly.pdbx_seq_one_letter_code
_entity_poly.pdbx_strand_id
1 'polypeptide(L)'
;MYFEGERPSTETVEHHRRLFRGLIDQLGLRLREITPAATADEVAVTPPQPANVEGEIGVSWDLPYNELDQAWFHLGLRKDAPREVKEVKLRELMSFPVWSAAPEPLRSQAEEFLRNT
;
A
#
# COMPACT_ATOMS: atom_id res chain seq x y z
N MET A 1 0.06 -18.61 -9.95
CA MET A 1 -0.81 -17.41 -9.89
C MET A 1 -2.03 -17.81 -9.07
N TYR A 2 -2.10 -17.39 -7.80
CA TYR A 2 -3.22 -17.71 -6.92
C TYR A 2 -4.00 -16.43 -6.63
N PHE A 3 -5.32 -16.50 -6.79
CA PHE A 3 -6.28 -15.46 -6.44
C PHE A 3 -7.00 -15.90 -5.15
N GLU A 4 -7.18 -15.01 -4.18
CA GLU A 4 -7.98 -15.26 -2.97
C GLU A 4 -9.50 -15.08 -3.21
N GLY A 5 -9.92 -15.05 -4.48
CA GLY A 5 -11.32 -14.98 -4.92
C GLY A 5 -11.50 -15.58 -6.32
N GLU A 6 -12.74 -15.71 -6.78
CA GLU A 6 -13.04 -16.22 -8.12
C GLU A 6 -12.28 -15.38 -9.15
N ARG A 7 -11.48 -16.03 -10.00
CA ARG A 7 -10.63 -15.32 -10.97
C ARG A 7 -11.55 -14.46 -11.85
N PRO A 8 -11.38 -13.13 -11.89
CA PRO A 8 -12.22 -12.29 -12.72
C PRO A 8 -12.12 -12.76 -14.17
N SER A 9 -13.26 -12.81 -14.85
CA SER A 9 -13.30 -13.20 -16.26
C SER A 9 -12.42 -12.26 -17.08
N THR A 10 -11.90 -12.76 -18.20
CA THR A 10 -11.14 -11.93 -19.15
C THR A 10 -11.95 -10.71 -19.58
N GLU A 11 -13.26 -10.86 -19.72
CA GLU A 11 -14.16 -9.77 -20.05
C GLU A 11 -14.18 -8.68 -18.97
N THR A 12 -14.27 -9.07 -17.69
CA THR A 12 -14.20 -8.11 -16.56
C THR A 12 -12.88 -7.36 -16.57
N VAL A 13 -11.76 -8.05 -16.79
CA VAL A 13 -10.44 -7.41 -16.84
C VAL A 13 -10.34 -6.41 -17.99
N GLU A 14 -10.79 -6.79 -19.19
CA GLU A 14 -10.76 -5.91 -20.37
C GLU A 14 -11.76 -4.74 -20.26
N HIS A 15 -12.88 -4.94 -19.57
CA HIS A 15 -13.80 -3.85 -19.23
C HIS A 15 -13.11 -2.79 -18.35
N HIS A 16 -12.49 -3.21 -17.25
CA HIS A 16 -11.78 -2.29 -16.35
C HIS A 16 -10.59 -1.60 -17.03
N ARG A 17 -9.85 -2.31 -17.88
CA ARG A 17 -8.76 -1.73 -18.69
C ARG A 17 -9.25 -0.58 -19.58
N ARG A 18 -10.41 -0.73 -20.21
CA ARG A 18 -11.00 0.32 -21.05
C ARG A 18 -11.44 1.54 -20.22
N LEU A 19 -12.11 1.31 -19.09
CA LEU A 19 -12.52 2.39 -18.18
C LEU A 19 -11.31 3.18 -17.69
N PHE A 20 -10.27 2.49 -17.24
CA PHE A 20 -9.05 3.12 -16.72
C PHE A 20 -8.36 3.98 -17.78
N ARG A 21 -8.22 3.48 -19.02
CA ARG A 21 -7.64 4.27 -20.12
C ARG A 21 -8.50 5.49 -20.46
N GLY A 22 -9.82 5.35 -20.49
CA GLY A 22 -10.73 6.48 -20.73
C GLY A 22 -10.61 7.57 -19.67
N LEU A 23 -10.45 7.20 -18.40
CA LEU A 23 -10.24 8.16 -17.31
C LEU A 23 -8.89 8.88 -17.41
N ILE A 24 -7.83 8.16 -17.80
CA ILE A 24 -6.51 8.76 -18.04
C ILE A 24 -6.62 9.84 -19.12
N ASP A 25 -7.27 9.53 -20.24
CA ASP A 25 -7.46 10.47 -21.34
C ASP A 25 -8.30 11.67 -20.90
N GLN A 26 -9.40 11.44 -20.17
CA GLN A 26 -10.29 12.50 -19.66
C GLN A 26 -9.57 13.47 -18.72
N LEU A 27 -8.67 12.96 -17.89
CA LEU A 27 -7.90 13.75 -16.93
C LEU A 27 -6.61 14.34 -17.54
N GLY A 28 -6.33 14.09 -18.82
CA GLY A 28 -5.12 14.54 -19.50
C GLY A 28 -3.84 13.90 -18.95
N LEU A 29 -3.96 12.76 -18.27
CA LEU A 29 -2.85 12.02 -17.69
C LEU A 29 -2.14 11.19 -18.77
N ARG A 30 -0.89 10.81 -18.52
CA ARG A 30 -0.14 9.91 -19.41
C ARG A 30 0.45 8.76 -18.62
N LEU A 31 0.18 7.54 -19.06
CA LEU A 31 0.88 6.34 -18.61
C LEU A 31 2.32 6.42 -19.10
N ARG A 32 3.27 6.41 -18.15
CA ARG A 32 4.69 6.28 -18.46
C ARG A 32 5.09 4.84 -18.21
N GLU A 33 5.48 4.16 -19.28
CA GLU A 33 6.14 2.85 -19.16
C GLU A 33 7.55 3.07 -18.59
N ILE A 34 7.88 2.32 -17.54
CA ILE A 34 9.20 2.36 -16.92
C ILE A 34 9.91 1.07 -17.34
N THR A 35 10.96 1.23 -18.14
CA THR A 35 11.83 0.13 -18.59
C THR A 35 13.28 0.51 -18.27
N PRO A 36 14.04 -0.31 -17.51
CA PRO A 36 13.69 -1.63 -16.97
C PRO A 36 12.59 -1.57 -15.90
N ALA A 37 12.01 -2.72 -15.56
CA ALA A 37 11.09 -2.83 -14.45
C ALA A 37 11.82 -2.38 -13.19
N ALA A 38 11.53 -1.15 -12.75
CA ALA A 38 12.16 -0.54 -11.60
C ALA A 38 12.03 -1.48 -10.40
N THR A 39 13.14 -1.73 -9.72
CA THR A 39 13.09 -2.34 -8.38
C THR A 39 12.36 -1.37 -7.44
N ALA A 40 11.79 -1.88 -6.35
CA ALA A 40 10.97 -1.07 -5.42
C ALA A 40 11.66 0.23 -4.94
N ASP A 41 13.00 0.25 -4.97
CA ASP A 41 13.84 1.39 -4.59
C ASP A 41 13.89 2.53 -5.64
N GLU A 42 13.58 2.26 -6.92
CA GLU A 42 13.76 3.22 -8.01
C GLU A 42 12.52 4.10 -8.27
N VAL A 43 11.36 3.78 -7.68
CA VAL A 43 10.10 4.53 -7.89
C VAL A 43 9.75 5.45 -6.71
N ALA A 44 10.46 5.36 -5.58
CA ALA A 44 10.18 6.14 -4.39
C ALA A 44 10.99 7.45 -4.35
N VAL A 45 10.62 8.44 -5.17
CA VAL A 45 10.92 9.83 -4.80
C VAL A 45 9.76 10.34 -3.98
N THR A 46 9.77 10.04 -2.68
CA THR A 46 8.88 10.70 -1.73
C THR A 46 9.24 12.19 -1.75
N PRO A 47 8.36 13.10 -2.20
CA PRO A 47 8.62 14.52 -2.03
C PRO A 47 8.76 14.79 -0.52
N PRO A 48 9.66 15.70 -0.10
CA PRO A 48 9.81 16.01 1.31
C PRO A 48 8.44 16.43 1.87
N GLN A 49 7.97 15.71 2.89
CA GLN A 49 6.74 16.08 3.59
C GLN A 49 6.89 17.53 4.08
N PRO A 50 5.91 18.42 3.81
CA PRO A 50 5.94 19.75 4.40
C PRO A 50 5.94 19.59 5.92
N ALA A 51 6.96 20.16 6.57
CA ALA A 51 7.27 19.95 7.98
C ALA A 51 6.23 20.53 8.96
N ASN A 52 5.11 21.08 8.50
CA ASN A 52 4.13 21.70 9.38
C ASN A 52 2.71 21.55 8.80
N VAL A 53 1.97 20.60 9.33
CA VAL A 53 0.53 20.78 9.49
C VAL A 53 0.29 20.83 11.00
N GLU A 54 0.57 21.99 11.58
CA GLU A 54 0.07 22.35 12.91
C GLU A 54 -1.46 22.48 12.81
N GLY A 55 -2.11 21.38 13.12
CA GLY A 55 -3.54 21.31 13.38
C GLY A 55 -3.76 20.11 14.28
N GLU A 56 -4.04 20.34 15.56
CA GLU A 56 -4.57 19.35 16.48
C GLU A 56 -5.93 18.85 15.96
N ILE A 57 -5.88 17.97 14.96
CA ILE A 57 -6.93 17.02 14.66
C ILE A 57 -6.39 15.75 15.26
N GLY A 58 -6.99 15.29 16.36
CA GLY A 58 -6.57 14.06 17.04
C GLY A 58 -6.33 12.97 16.01
N VAL A 59 -5.11 12.45 15.95
CA VAL A 59 -4.73 11.43 14.98
C VAL A 59 -5.65 10.23 15.24
N SER A 60 -6.59 9.97 14.32
CA SER A 60 -7.50 8.82 14.38
C SER A 60 -7.06 7.77 13.37
N TRP A 61 -7.27 6.51 13.71
CA TRP A 61 -7.04 5.40 12.79
C TRP A 61 -8.27 5.19 11.92
N ASP A 62 -8.30 5.83 10.76
CA ASP A 62 -9.42 5.78 9.82
C ASP A 62 -9.26 4.67 8.77
N LEU A 63 -8.32 3.75 8.97
CA LEU A 63 -8.03 2.66 8.03
C LEU A 63 -8.90 1.44 8.33
N PRO A 64 -9.35 0.69 7.30
CA PRO A 64 -10.35 -0.36 7.45
C PRO A 64 -9.81 -1.68 8.03
N TYR A 65 -8.61 -1.67 8.61
CA TYR A 65 -7.94 -2.87 9.10
C TYR A 65 -7.39 -2.68 10.51
N ASN A 66 -7.50 -3.76 11.31
CA ASN A 66 -7.09 -3.79 12.71
C ASN A 66 -6.00 -4.84 13.01
N GLU A 67 -5.64 -5.63 12.00
CA GLU A 67 -4.67 -6.73 12.09
C GLU A 67 -3.69 -6.67 10.92
N LEU A 68 -2.49 -7.21 11.14
CA LEU A 68 -1.38 -7.16 10.20
C LEU A 68 -1.67 -7.95 8.91
N ASP A 69 -2.40 -9.06 9.02
CA ASP A 69 -2.81 -9.85 7.85
C ASP A 69 -3.76 -9.09 6.92
N GLN A 70 -4.62 -8.24 7.48
CA GLN A 70 -5.49 -7.36 6.70
C GLN A 70 -4.67 -6.21 6.10
N ALA A 71 -3.72 -5.66 6.85
CA ALA A 71 -2.85 -4.59 6.39
C ALA A 71 -2.06 -4.98 5.13
N TRP A 72 -1.59 -6.23 5.01
CA TRP A 72 -0.87 -6.70 3.82
C TRP A 72 -1.65 -6.50 2.53
N PHE A 73 -2.94 -6.85 2.54
CA PHE A 73 -3.80 -6.67 1.38
C PHE A 73 -3.91 -5.17 1.00
N HIS A 74 -4.08 -4.30 1.99
CA HIS A 74 -4.17 -2.85 1.77
C HIS A 74 -2.84 -2.19 1.38
N LEU A 75 -1.71 -2.80 1.75
CA LEU A 75 -0.37 -2.40 1.34
C LEU A 75 0.02 -2.98 -0.04
N GLY A 76 -0.89 -3.69 -0.71
CA GLY A 76 -0.64 -4.31 -2.02
C GLY A 76 0.31 -5.51 -1.96
N LEU A 77 0.49 -6.10 -0.77
CA LEU A 77 1.36 -7.23 -0.53
C LEU A 77 0.58 -8.53 -0.47
N ARG A 78 1.19 -9.59 -1.01
CA ARG A 78 0.65 -10.95 -0.89
C ARG A 78 1.00 -11.55 0.46
N LYS A 79 0.19 -12.52 0.91
CA LYS A 79 0.50 -13.33 2.11
C LYS A 79 1.84 -14.06 2.01
N ASP A 80 2.25 -14.46 0.82
CA ASP A 80 3.53 -15.13 0.53
C ASP A 80 4.65 -14.19 0.06
N ALA A 81 4.43 -12.86 0.11
CA ALA A 81 5.47 -11.90 -0.26
C ALA A 81 6.74 -12.10 0.61
N PRO A 82 7.95 -11.92 0.04
CA PRO A 82 9.20 -12.06 0.79
C PRO A 82 9.20 -11.20 2.06
N ARG A 83 9.79 -11.72 3.14
CA ARG A 83 9.78 -11.08 4.46
C ARG A 83 10.39 -9.68 4.38
N GLU A 84 11.46 -9.52 3.61
CA GLU A 84 12.18 -8.27 3.41
C GLU A 84 11.28 -7.20 2.76
N VAL A 85 10.43 -7.60 1.81
CA VAL A 85 9.47 -6.69 1.14
C VAL A 85 8.38 -6.26 2.11
N LYS A 86 7.86 -7.20 2.90
CA LYS A 86 6.88 -6.89 3.96
C LYS A 86 7.46 -5.97 5.03
N GLU A 87 8.72 -6.18 5.40
CA GLU A 87 9.44 -5.37 6.37
C GLU A 87 9.60 -3.92 5.91
N VAL A 88 10.01 -3.71 4.65
CA VAL A 88 10.13 -2.35 4.07
C VAL A 88 8.77 -1.64 4.09
N LYS A 89 7.71 -2.30 3.63
CA LYS A 89 6.36 -1.70 3.60
C LYS A 89 5.77 -1.49 4.98
N LEU A 90 6.07 -2.35 5.94
CA LEU A 90 5.66 -2.15 7.31
C LEU A 90 6.36 -0.93 7.93
N ARG A 91 7.68 -0.78 7.71
CA ARG A 91 8.41 0.42 8.17
C ARG A 91 7.91 1.69 7.51
N GLU A 92 7.58 1.65 6.23
CA GLU A 92 6.95 2.75 5.51
C GLU A 92 5.61 3.13 6.18
N LEU A 93 4.73 2.17 6.45
CA LEU A 93 3.47 2.39 7.16
C LEU A 93 3.69 3.01 8.56
N MET A 94 4.69 2.49 9.30
CA MET A 94 5.04 2.98 10.64
C MET A 94 5.64 4.39 10.65
N SER A 95 6.11 4.89 9.50
CA SER A 95 6.66 6.25 9.39
C SER A 95 5.58 7.33 9.33
N PHE A 96 4.34 6.97 9.00
CA PHE A 96 3.24 7.94 8.93
C PHE A 96 2.75 8.32 10.33
N PRO A 97 2.38 9.60 10.56
CA PRO A 97 1.84 10.05 11.84
C PRO A 97 0.62 9.25 12.30
N VAL A 98 -0.23 8.78 11.36
CA VAL A 98 -1.42 7.97 11.66
C VAL A 98 -1.10 6.69 12.43
N TRP A 99 0.12 6.16 12.32
CA TRP A 99 0.55 4.96 13.03
C TRP A 99 0.45 5.08 14.56
N SER A 100 0.60 6.29 15.12
CA SER A 100 0.44 6.48 16.57
C SER A 100 -0.96 6.13 17.08
N ALA A 101 -1.96 6.17 16.20
CA ALA A 101 -3.35 5.83 16.51
C ALA A 101 -3.72 4.38 16.19
N ALA A 102 -2.78 3.57 15.68
CA ALA A 102 -3.06 2.22 15.22
C ALA A 102 -3.63 1.32 16.33
N PRO A 103 -4.59 0.43 15.99
CA PRO A 103 -5.13 -0.56 16.91
C PRO A 103 -4.03 -1.37 17.58
N GLU A 104 -4.20 -1.68 18.87
CA GLU A 104 -3.21 -2.44 19.64
C GLU A 104 -2.85 -3.79 18.99
N PRO A 105 -3.79 -4.60 18.46
CA PRO A 105 -3.45 -5.87 17.83
C PRO A 105 -2.50 -5.70 16.63
N LEU A 106 -2.76 -4.69 15.79
CA LEU A 106 -1.91 -4.37 14.64
C LEU A 106 -0.50 -3.95 15.08
N ARG A 107 -0.39 -3.12 16.12
CA ARG A 107 0.92 -2.68 16.63
C ARG A 107 1.72 -3.84 17.20
N SER A 108 1.10 -4.68 18.03
CA SER A 108 1.74 -5.84 18.65
C SER A 108 2.21 -6.86 17.60
N GLN A 109 1.38 -7.15 16.60
CA GLN A 109 1.75 -8.03 15.48
C GLN A 109 2.89 -7.45 14.62
N ALA A 110 2.86 -6.14 14.36
CA ALA A 110 3.92 -5.46 13.61
C ALA A 110 5.27 -5.54 14.33
N GLU A 111 5.29 -5.30 15.64
CA GLU A 111 6.51 -5.44 16.44
C GLU A 111 7.03 -6.88 16.47
N GLU A 112 6.14 -7.86 16.65
CA GLU A 112 6.51 -9.27 16.62
C GLU A 112 7.11 -9.67 15.27
N PHE A 113 6.49 -9.23 14.17
CA PHE A 113 6.98 -9.48 12.82
C PHE A 113 8.40 -8.92 12.62
N LEU A 114 8.68 -7.71 13.10
CA LEU A 114 9.99 -7.07 13.00
C LEU A 114 11.05 -7.70 13.93
N ARG A 115 10.65 -8.23 15.10
CA ARG A 115 11.57 -8.89 16.06
C ARG A 115 11.99 -10.29 15.62
N ASN A 116 11.13 -11.02 14.92
CA ASN A 116 11.41 -12.36 14.44
C ASN A 116 12.26 -12.31 13.16
N THR A 117 13.54 -11.93 13.29
CA THR A 117 14.58 -11.98 12.23
C THR A 117 15.13 -13.37 12.03
#